data_AF-A0A7C5JQB1-F1
#
_entry.id   AF-A0A7C5JQB1-F1
#
_cell.length_a   1.000
_cell.length_b   1.000
_cell.length_c   1.000
_cell.angle_alpha   90.00
_cell.angle_beta   90.00
_cell.angle_gamma   90.00
#
_symmetry.space_group_name_H-M   'P 1'
#
loop_
_entity.id
_entity.type
_entity.pdbx_description
1 polymer ?
#
loop_
_entity_poly.entity_id
_entity_poly.type
_entity_poly.pdbx_seq_one_letter_code
_entity_poly.pdbx_strand_id
1 'polypeptide(L)'
;MNRKNEAFTLVEILIVVIILGILAAIVIPQFTSAADDAQNSRLASDRQAVRAQIELFKCEHGYYPGYVAASDSYVAANFVTDLTGTSTGTGGKTCGPYLQDFPTNPFSTSGGDTVVITDDAASTSATNGWYFDIDTKKFEATVTE
;
A
#
# COMPACT_ATOMS: atom_id res chain seq x y z
N MET A 1 -56.92 29.06 -15.53
CA MET A 1 -56.16 27.98 -16.23
C MET A 1 -55.71 26.98 -15.17
N ASN A 2 -56.48 25.91 -14.96
CA ASN A 2 -56.19 24.91 -13.93
C ASN A 2 -55.09 23.98 -14.45
N ARG A 3 -53.88 24.10 -13.89
CA ARG A 3 -52.80 23.15 -14.12
C ARG A 3 -53.18 21.85 -13.42
N LYS A 4 -53.35 20.77 -14.18
CA LYS A 4 -53.43 19.42 -13.60
C LYS A 4 -52.04 19.10 -13.08
N ASN A 5 -51.88 19.04 -11.78
CA ASN A 5 -50.69 18.45 -11.18
C ASN A 5 -50.84 16.94 -11.36
N GLU A 6 -50.04 16.35 -12.24
CA GLU A 6 -49.94 14.91 -12.39
C GLU A 6 -49.30 14.35 -11.12
N ALA A 7 -50.09 13.61 -10.34
CA ALA A 7 -49.60 12.91 -9.16
C ALA A 7 -49.04 11.55 -9.61
N PHE A 8 -47.79 11.26 -9.24
CA PHE A 8 -47.15 9.97 -9.47
C PHE A 8 -47.99 8.84 -8.86
N THR A 9 -48.15 7.74 -9.60
CA THR A 9 -48.87 6.57 -9.09
C THR A 9 -47.96 5.72 -8.20
N LEU A 10 -48.53 5.07 -7.19
CA LEU A 10 -47.77 4.13 -6.33
C LEU A 10 -47.13 3.00 -7.14
N VAL A 11 -47.80 2.56 -8.21
CA VAL A 11 -47.32 1.49 -9.09
C VAL A 11 -46.06 1.93 -9.87
N GLU A 12 -46.00 3.20 -10.26
CA GLU A 12 -44.86 3.78 -10.98
C GLU A 12 -43.62 3.86 -10.09
N ILE A 13 -43.77 4.23 -8.81
CA ILE A 13 -42.66 4.17 -7.86
C ILE A 13 -42.28 2.72 -7.54
N LEU A 14 -43.26 1.80 -7.44
CA LEU A 14 -43.02 0.39 -7.15
C LEU A 14 -42.15 -0.28 -8.23
N ILE A 15 -42.46 -0.09 -9.51
CA ILE A 15 -41.67 -0.70 -10.59
C ILE A 15 -40.26 -0.11 -10.66
N VAL A 16 -40.11 1.18 -10.38
CA VAL A 16 -38.80 1.85 -10.37
C VAL A 16 -37.89 1.28 -9.28
N VAL A 17 -38.39 1.12 -8.05
CA VAL A 17 -37.56 0.56 -6.96
C VAL A 17 -37.22 -0.92 -7.20
N ILE A 18 -38.10 -1.68 -7.87
CA ILE A 18 -37.80 -3.07 -8.26
C ILE A 18 -36.66 -3.10 -9.28
N ILE A 19 -36.71 -2.27 -10.32
CA ILE A 19 -35.65 -2.20 -11.33
C ILE A 19 -34.34 -1.75 -10.70
N LEU A 20 -34.35 -0.70 -9.85
CA LEU A 20 -33.16 -0.24 -9.12
C LEU A 20 -32.60 -1.33 -8.19
N GLY A 21 -33.46 -2.12 -7.54
CA GLY A 21 -33.04 -3.25 -6.71
C GLY A 21 -32.33 -4.34 -7.49
N ILE A 22 -32.84 -4.72 -8.66
CA ILE A 22 -32.20 -5.72 -9.54
C ILE A 22 -30.85 -5.22 -10.05
N LEU A 23 -30.78 -3.96 -10.49
CA LEU A 23 -29.54 -3.35 -10.96
C LEU A 23 -28.49 -3.28 -9.84
N ALA A 24 -28.89 -2.84 -8.65
CA ALA A 24 -27.99 -2.77 -7.49
C ALA A 24 -27.41 -4.14 -7.11
N ALA A 25 -28.24 -5.20 -7.13
CA ALA A 25 -27.81 -6.56 -6.79
C ALA A 25 -26.70 -7.10 -7.72
N ILE A 26 -26.68 -6.68 -8.99
CA ILE A 26 -25.66 -7.11 -9.97
C ILE A 26 -24.41 -6.21 -9.88
N VAL A 27 -24.60 -4.90 -9.78
CA VAL A 27 -23.50 -3.92 -9.86
C VAL A 27 -22.63 -3.90 -8.61
N ILE A 28 -23.22 -4.03 -7.42
CA ILE A 28 -22.49 -3.93 -6.14
C ILE A 28 -21.37 -5.00 -6.03
N PRO A 29 -21.61 -6.31 -6.20
CA PRO A 29 -20.54 -7.31 -6.06
C PRO A 29 -19.45 -7.16 -7.13
N GLN A 30 -19.83 -6.75 -8.35
CA GLN A 30 -18.87 -6.49 -9.42
C GLN A 30 -17.94 -5.33 -9.07
N PHE A 31 -18.49 -4.24 -8.52
CA PHE A 31 -17.71 -3.07 -8.15
C PHE A 31 -16.76 -3.35 -6.97
N THR A 32 -17.20 -4.10 -5.97
CA THR A 32 -16.34 -4.54 -4.85
C THR A 32 -15.16 -5.37 -5.36
N SER A 33 -15.41 -6.38 -6.21
CA SER A 33 -14.34 -7.23 -6.75
C SER A 33 -13.31 -6.43 -7.56
N ALA A 34 -13.77 -5.49 -8.39
CA ALA A 34 -12.89 -4.63 -9.16
C ALA A 34 -12.06 -3.69 -8.28
N ALA A 35 -12.60 -3.24 -7.15
CA ALA A 35 -11.87 -2.43 -6.18
C ALA A 35 -10.76 -3.23 -5.49
N ASP A 36 -11.04 -4.48 -5.11
CA ASP A 36 -10.05 -5.39 -4.50
C ASP A 36 -8.93 -5.74 -5.49
N ASP A 37 -9.27 -6.02 -6.75
CA ASP A 37 -8.29 -6.26 -7.83
C ASP A 37 -7.38 -5.04 -8.05
N ALA A 38 -7.95 -3.83 -8.04
CA ALA A 38 -7.18 -2.60 -8.17
C ALA A 38 -6.22 -2.38 -6.98
N GLN A 39 -6.65 -2.68 -5.75
CA GLN A 39 -5.81 -2.60 -4.56
C GLN A 39 -4.66 -3.62 -4.64
N ASN A 40 -4.93 -4.86 -5.04
CA ASN A 40 -3.92 -5.89 -5.24
C ASN A 40 -2.88 -5.51 -6.31
N SER A 41 -3.35 -5.00 -7.46
CA SER A 41 -2.47 -4.53 -8.53
C SER A 41 -1.58 -3.37 -8.08
N ARG A 42 -2.13 -2.44 -7.30
CA ARG A 42 -1.36 -1.33 -6.72
C ARG A 42 -0.30 -1.85 -5.75
N LEU A 43 -0.68 -2.73 -4.84
CA LEU A 43 0.26 -3.33 -3.87
C LEU A 43 1.41 -4.06 -4.57
N ALA A 44 1.14 -4.81 -5.63
CA ALA A 44 2.16 -5.51 -6.39
C ALA A 44 3.14 -4.52 -7.06
N SER A 45 2.61 -3.43 -7.64
CA SER A 45 3.41 -2.39 -8.30
C SER A 45 4.29 -1.63 -7.30
N ASP A 46 3.71 -1.22 -6.18
CA ASP A 46 4.42 -0.49 -5.12
C ASP A 46 5.53 -1.36 -4.51
N ARG A 47 5.26 -2.64 -4.25
CA ARG A 47 6.27 -3.59 -3.76
C ARG A 47 7.43 -3.75 -4.73
N GLN A 48 7.16 -3.85 -6.03
CA GLN A 48 8.21 -3.97 -7.04
C GLN A 48 9.04 -2.69 -7.13
N ALA A 49 8.40 -1.52 -7.08
CA ALA A 49 9.09 -0.24 -7.08
C ALA A 49 10.03 -0.11 -5.88
N VAL A 50 9.55 -0.39 -4.66
CA VAL A 50 10.37 -0.30 -3.44
C VAL A 50 11.53 -1.29 -3.47
N ARG A 51 11.31 -2.55 -3.92
CA ARG A 51 12.39 -3.54 -4.08
C ARG A 51 13.51 -3.05 -5.00
N ALA A 52 13.17 -2.42 -6.13
CA ALA A 52 14.16 -1.88 -7.04
C ALA A 52 15.00 -0.78 -6.39
N GLN A 53 14.37 0.09 -5.59
CA GLN A 53 15.06 1.16 -4.88
C GLN A 53 15.95 0.65 -3.73
N ILE A 54 15.52 -0.39 -3.02
CA ILE A 54 16.34 -1.05 -1.98
C ILE A 54 17.63 -1.61 -2.59
N GLU A 55 17.55 -2.30 -3.73
CA GLU A 55 18.73 -2.84 -4.41
C GLU A 55 19.64 -1.74 -4.97
N LEU A 56 19.07 -0.63 -5.46
CA LEU A 56 19.85 0.53 -5.88
C LEU A 56 20.59 1.17 -4.68
N PHE A 57 19.90 1.36 -3.55
CA PHE A 57 20.50 1.87 -2.32
C PHE A 57 21.70 1.02 -1.92
N LYS A 58 21.53 -0.31 -1.89
CA LYS A 58 22.60 -1.26 -1.56
C LYS A 58 23.77 -1.19 -2.53
N CYS A 59 23.53 -1.02 -3.83
CA CYS A 59 24.59 -0.86 -4.80
C CYS A 59 25.47 0.37 -4.50
N GLU A 60 24.86 1.46 -4.05
CA GLU A 60 25.56 2.71 -3.77
C GLU A 60 26.19 2.77 -2.38
N HIS A 61 25.57 2.14 -1.37
CA HIS A 61 26.00 2.21 0.03
C HIS A 61 26.73 0.96 0.53
N GLY A 62 26.59 -0.17 -0.16
CA GLY A 62 27.18 -1.46 0.22
C GLY A 62 26.39 -2.25 1.29
N TYR A 63 25.32 -1.66 1.83
CA TYR A 63 24.45 -2.27 2.84
C TYR A 63 22.97 -1.97 2.54
N TYR A 64 22.07 -2.75 3.13
CA TYR A 64 20.62 -2.55 2.99
C TYR A 64 20.13 -1.37 3.85
N PRO A 65 19.07 -0.64 3.42
CA PRO A 65 18.49 0.46 4.18
C PRO A 65 18.14 0.08 5.62
N GLY A 66 18.22 1.04 6.54
CA GLY A 66 17.95 0.84 7.97
C GLY A 66 19.14 0.31 8.76
N TYR A 67 20.25 -0.05 8.12
CA TYR A 67 21.46 -0.52 8.79
C TYR A 67 22.16 0.60 9.57
N VAL A 68 22.49 0.34 10.83
CA VAL A 68 23.19 1.25 11.73
C VAL A 68 24.52 0.62 12.13
N ALA A 69 25.61 1.10 11.51
CA ALA A 69 26.96 0.56 11.72
C ALA A 69 27.45 0.65 13.18
N ALA A 70 27.00 1.65 13.94
CA ALA A 70 27.40 1.83 15.34
C ALA A 70 26.89 0.73 16.28
N SER A 71 25.77 0.10 15.92
CA SER A 71 25.10 -0.93 16.72
C SER A 71 24.99 -2.28 16.01
N ASP A 72 25.56 -2.41 14.80
CA ASP A 72 25.49 -3.59 13.94
C ASP A 72 24.05 -4.18 13.86
N SER A 73 23.09 -3.29 13.60
CA SER A 73 21.66 -3.64 13.69
C SER A 73 20.84 -2.84 12.69
N TYR A 74 19.59 -3.25 12.48
CA TYR A 74 18.65 -2.60 11.57
C TYR A 74 17.53 -1.91 12.33
N VAL A 75 17.23 -0.67 11.95
CA VAL A 75 16.19 0.16 12.58
C VAL A 75 15.15 0.57 11.54
N ALA A 76 13.91 0.17 11.78
CA ALA A 76 12.75 0.46 10.93
C ALA A 76 12.57 1.94 10.59
N ALA A 77 12.74 2.84 11.57
CA ALA A 77 12.62 4.28 11.36
C ALA A 77 13.64 4.80 10.33
N ASN A 78 14.86 4.24 10.34
CA ASN A 78 15.92 4.64 9.43
C ASN A 78 15.70 4.09 8.01
N PHE A 79 15.01 2.96 7.87
CA PHE A 79 14.72 2.37 6.56
C PHE A 79 13.96 3.32 5.65
N VAL A 80 12.92 3.97 6.18
CA VAL A 80 12.14 4.93 5.42
C VAL A 80 12.97 6.16 5.11
N THR A 81 13.72 6.69 6.07
CA THR A 81 14.55 7.89 5.86
C THR A 81 15.71 7.65 4.89
N ASP A 82 16.28 6.44 4.87
CA ASP A 82 17.36 6.07 3.95
C ASP A 82 16.87 5.99 2.51
N LEU A 83 15.61 5.60 2.30
CA LEU A 83 15.02 5.52 0.96
C LEU A 83 14.42 6.85 0.50
N THR A 84 13.85 7.66 1.39
CA THR A 84 13.19 8.93 1.03
C THR A 84 14.09 10.15 1.18
N GLY A 85 15.17 10.04 1.96
CA GLY A 85 16.14 11.10 2.18
C GLY A 85 17.32 11.04 1.22
N THR A 86 18.22 12.02 1.36
CA THR A 86 19.53 11.99 0.72
C THR A 86 20.59 11.51 1.71
N SER A 87 21.50 10.67 1.23
CA SER A 87 22.59 10.12 2.04
C SER A 87 23.91 10.19 1.26
N THR A 88 25.02 9.99 1.94
CA THR A 88 26.34 9.96 1.31
C THR A 88 26.70 8.50 1.02
N GLY A 89 26.70 8.13 -0.25
CA GLY A 89 27.07 6.80 -0.71
C GLY A 89 28.58 6.56 -0.70
N THR A 90 28.95 5.36 -1.11
CA THR A 90 30.34 4.91 -1.22
C THR A 90 31.15 5.88 -2.11
N GLY A 91 32.30 6.32 -1.61
CA GLY A 91 33.16 7.26 -2.33
C GLY A 91 32.76 8.72 -2.20
N GLY A 92 31.91 9.08 -1.23
CA GLY A 92 31.60 10.47 -0.90
C GLY A 92 30.61 11.14 -1.87
N LYS A 93 29.87 10.35 -2.64
CA LYS A 93 28.85 10.86 -3.57
C LYS A 93 27.55 11.10 -2.83
N THR A 94 26.89 12.22 -3.12
CA THR A 94 25.49 12.42 -2.69
C THR A 94 24.59 11.50 -3.48
N CYS A 95 23.83 10.68 -2.77
CA CYS A 95 22.94 9.66 -3.30
C CYS A 95 21.50 9.92 -2.82
N GLY A 96 20.52 9.35 -3.52
CA GLY A 96 19.10 9.54 -3.24
C GLY A 96 18.54 10.92 -3.65
N PRO A 97 17.27 11.21 -3.34
CA PRO A 97 16.32 10.29 -2.72
C PRO A 97 15.89 9.19 -3.70
N TYR A 98 15.80 7.95 -3.21
CA TYR A 98 15.45 6.78 -4.01
C TYR A 98 13.94 6.65 -4.19
N LEU A 99 13.17 7.15 -3.23
CA LEU A 99 11.71 7.29 -3.27
C LEU A 99 11.35 8.74 -2.96
N GLN A 100 10.39 9.30 -3.70
CA GLN A 100 9.85 10.64 -3.39
C GLN A 100 8.94 10.62 -2.17
N ASP A 101 8.22 9.52 -1.98
CA ASP A 101 7.43 9.23 -0.79
C ASP A 101 7.36 7.70 -0.62
N PHE A 102 7.24 7.23 0.62
CA PHE A 102 7.11 5.81 0.87
C PHE A 102 5.65 5.39 0.62
N PRO A 103 5.39 4.38 -0.24
CA PRO A 103 4.03 4.04 -0.62
C PRO A 103 3.23 3.55 0.59
N THR A 104 1.94 3.89 0.59
CA THR A 104 1.00 3.39 1.61
C THR A 104 0.42 2.04 1.19
N ASN A 105 0.40 1.06 2.09
CA ASN A 105 -0.27 -0.22 1.94
C ASN A 105 -1.80 0.00 1.89
N PRO A 106 -2.47 -0.35 0.78
CA PRO A 106 -3.92 -0.18 0.64
C PRO A 106 -4.75 -1.01 1.64
N PHE A 107 -4.16 -2.02 2.27
CA PHE A 107 -4.83 -2.88 3.25
C PHE A 107 -4.68 -2.40 4.71
N SER A 108 -4.14 -1.18 4.93
CA SER A 108 -4.04 -0.64 6.29
C SER A 108 -5.32 -0.01 6.80
N THR A 109 -5.86 -0.57 7.89
CA THR A 109 -7.17 -0.20 8.45
C THR A 109 -7.16 1.06 9.31
N SER A 110 -5.99 1.64 9.60
CA SER A 110 -5.88 2.82 10.47
C SER A 110 -4.49 3.45 10.42
N GLY A 111 -4.38 4.54 9.64
CA GLY A 111 -3.38 5.62 9.73
C GLY A 111 -2.00 5.27 10.33
N GLY A 112 -1.09 4.82 9.46
CA GLY A 112 0.34 4.74 9.75
C GLY A 112 0.89 3.37 9.39
N ASP A 113 1.37 3.23 8.16
CA ASP A 113 2.08 2.02 7.78
C ASP A 113 3.40 1.97 8.50
N THR A 114 3.53 1.01 9.41
CA THR A 114 4.80 0.74 10.06
C THR A 114 5.59 -0.17 9.14
N VAL A 115 6.77 0.28 8.71
CA VAL A 115 7.77 -0.63 8.16
C VAL A 115 8.35 -1.42 9.33
N VAL A 116 8.28 -2.74 9.28
CA VAL A 116 8.92 -3.62 10.25
C VAL A 116 10.11 -4.29 9.58
N ILE A 117 11.27 -4.22 10.24
CA ILE A 117 12.45 -4.99 9.85
C ILE A 117 12.60 -6.13 10.84
N THR A 118 12.82 -7.34 10.36
CA THR A 118 13.10 -8.50 11.21
C THR A 118 14.19 -9.37 10.59
N ASP A 119 14.76 -10.22 11.43
CA ASP A 119 15.59 -11.36 11.06
C ASP A 119 14.78 -12.65 10.88
N ASP A 120 13.57 -12.73 11.41
CA ASP A 120 12.70 -13.89 11.29
C ASP A 120 11.60 -13.71 10.24
N ALA A 121 11.66 -14.48 9.15
CA ALA A 121 10.64 -14.62 8.11
C ALA A 121 9.20 -14.80 8.64
N ALA A 122 9.05 -15.23 9.90
CA ALA A 122 7.78 -15.44 10.59
C ALA A 122 7.33 -14.28 11.52
N SER A 123 8.02 -13.14 11.57
CA SER A 123 7.58 -12.02 12.40
C SER A 123 6.34 -11.34 11.77
N THR A 124 5.17 -11.89 12.09
CA THR A 124 3.83 -11.41 11.70
C THR A 124 3.44 -10.10 12.40
N SER A 125 4.40 -9.24 12.72
CA SER A 125 4.21 -8.15 13.68
C SER A 125 4.14 -6.75 13.05
N ALA A 126 3.70 -6.66 11.80
CA ALA A 126 3.05 -5.46 11.30
C ALA A 126 1.60 -5.82 10.99
N THR A 127 0.68 -5.57 11.94
CA THR A 127 -0.75 -5.88 11.82
C THR A 127 -1.31 -5.42 10.47
N ASN A 128 -0.75 -4.36 9.88
CA ASN A 128 -1.18 -3.81 8.59
C ASN A 128 -0.07 -2.99 7.88
N GLY A 129 1.16 -3.51 7.72
CA GLY A 129 2.30 -2.68 7.27
C GLY A 129 3.16 -3.30 6.19
N TRP A 130 4.33 -2.68 5.99
CA TRP A 130 5.39 -3.18 5.11
C TRP A 130 6.42 -3.94 5.92
N TYR A 131 7.05 -4.91 5.29
CA TYR A 131 7.96 -5.82 5.95
C TYR A 131 9.22 -6.02 5.12
N PHE A 132 10.38 -5.92 5.76
CA PHE A 132 11.66 -6.25 5.14
C PHE A 132 12.40 -7.32 5.96
N ASP A 133 12.60 -8.46 5.34
CA ASP A 133 13.35 -9.58 5.91
C ASP A 133 14.85 -9.40 5.63
N ILE A 134 15.64 -9.31 6.69
CA ILE A 134 17.09 -9.15 6.57
C ILE A 134 17.75 -10.45 6.14
N ASP A 135 17.22 -11.63 6.42
CA ASP A 135 17.87 -12.89 6.06
C ASP A 135 17.53 -13.29 4.62
N THR A 136 16.25 -13.22 4.27
CA THR A 136 15.78 -13.59 2.93
C THR A 136 15.90 -12.45 1.92
N LYS A 137 16.19 -11.23 2.37
CA LYS A 137 16.25 -9.99 1.55
C LYS A 137 14.94 -9.69 0.84
N LYS A 138 13.82 -10.15 1.39
CA LYS A 138 12.49 -9.98 0.78
C LYS A 138 11.78 -8.79 1.38
N PHE A 139 11.25 -7.94 0.51
CA PHE A 139 10.31 -6.89 0.87
C PHE A 139 8.88 -7.34 0.59
N GLU A 140 8.04 -7.44 1.60
CA GLU A 140 6.67 -7.94 1.52
C GLU A 140 5.71 -6.98 2.22
N ALA A 141 4.42 -7.19 2.03
CA ALA A 141 3.38 -6.40 2.66
C ALA A 141 2.39 -7.34 3.33
N THR A 142 1.95 -6.98 4.53
CA THR A 142 0.86 -7.71 5.19
C THR A 142 -0.43 -7.45 4.44
N VAL A 143 -1.10 -8.52 4.04
CA VAL A 143 -2.50 -8.50 3.61
C VAL A 143 -3.30 -9.16 4.73
N THR A 144 -4.34 -8.48 5.21
CA THR A 144 -5.30 -9.09 6.14
C THR A 144 -6.16 -10.05 5.31
N GLU A 145 -6.12 -11.36 5.61
CA GLU A 145 -7.14 -12.29 5.09
C GLU A 145 -8.48 -12.12 5.81
#